data_AF-A0AB73H257-F1
#
_entry.id   AF-A0AB73H257-F1
#
_cell.length_a   1.000
_cell.length_b   1.000
_cell.length_c   1.000
_cell.angle_alpha   90.00
_cell.angle_beta   90.00
_cell.angle_gamma   90.00
#
_symmetry.space_group_name_H-M   'P 1'
#
loop_
_entity.id
_entity.type
_entity.pdbx_description
1 polymer ?
#
loop_
_entity_poly.entity_id
_entity_poly.type
_entity_poly.pdbx_seq_one_letter_code
_entity_poly.pdbx_strand_id
1 'polypeptide(L)' 'MVRIALAPEVAQDLERIFDQLQRHEAAHVAARLHEVIAAIDVLETNPLIGRPAAAGANW' A
#
# COMPACT_ATOMS: atom_id res chain seq x y z
N MET A 1 12.76 7.47 -15.10
CA MET A 1 12.20 6.95 -13.83
C MET A 1 11.39 8.05 -13.20
N VAL A 2 10.22 7.70 -12.68
CA VAL A 2 9.35 8.66 -11.99
C VAL A 2 9.65 8.59 -10.49
N ARG A 3 9.66 9.74 -9.82
CA ARG A 3 9.79 9.80 -8.36
C ARG A 3 8.46 9.46 -7.72
N ILE A 4 8.44 8.45 -6.86
CA ILE A 4 7.27 8.15 -6.02
C ILE A 4 7.26 9.12 -4.84
N ALA A 5 6.11 9.75 -4.59
CA ALA A 5 5.86 10.55 -3.41
C ALA A 5 4.61 10.01 -2.72
N LEU A 6 4.75 9.62 -1.45
CA LEU A 6 3.65 9.13 -0.63
C LEU A 6 3.04 10.30 0.14
N ALA A 7 1.71 10.37 0.14
CA ALA A 7 0.99 11.32 0.98
C ALA A 7 1.10 10.92 2.46
N PRO A 8 1.06 11.87 3.41
CA PRO A 8 1.15 11.57 4.85
C PRO A 8 0.13 10.53 5.33
N GLU A 9 -1.07 10.53 4.74
CA GLU A 9 -2.17 9.64 5.05
C GLU A 9 -1.83 8.16 4.76
N VAL A 10 -0.91 7.90 3.82
CA VAL A 10 -0.47 6.53 3.48
C VAL A 10 0.15 5.83 4.70
N ALA A 11 0.86 6.57 5.56
CA ALA A 11 1.43 5.99 6.77
C ALA A 11 0.33 5.53 7.75
N GLN A 12 -0.75 6.31 7.87
CA GLN A 12 -1.90 5.96 8.72
C GLN A 12 -2.66 4.75 8.15
N ASP A 13 -2.77 4.67 6.82
CA ASP A 13 -3.37 3.51 6.15
C ASP A 13 -2.55 2.24 6.35
N LEU A 14 -1.22 2.32 6.26
CA LEU A 14 -0.33 1.18 6.52
C LEU A 14 -0.41 0.71 7.98
N GLU A 15 -0.49 1.64 8.94
CA GLU A 15 -0.69 1.30 10.35
C GLU A 15 -2.04 0.60 10.57
N ARG A 16 -3.11 1.09 9.95
CA ARG A 16 -4.44 0.45 9.97
C ARG A 16 -4.42 -0.96 9.36
N ILE A 17 -3.70 -1.16 8.25
CA ILE A 17 -3.52 -2.48 7.64
C ILE A 17 -2.73 -3.40 8.58
N PHE A 18 -1.65 -2.92 9.18
CA PHE A 18 -0.84 -3.70 10.11
C PHE A 18 -1.66 -4.17 11.32
N ASP A 19 -2.42 -3.27 11.93
CA ASP A 19 -3.37 -3.58 13.00
C ASP A 19 -4.37 -4.68 12.61
N GLN A 20 -4.91 -4.61 11.40
CA GLN A 20 -5.84 -5.60 10.87
C GLN A 20 -5.16 -6.97 10.67
N LEU A 21 -3.95 -6.97 10.11
CA LEU A 21 -3.15 -8.18 9.91
C LEU A 21 -2.80 -8.83 11.26
N GLN A 22 -2.44 -8.05 12.28
CA GLN A 22 -2.18 -8.59 13.62
C GLN A 22 -3.40 -9.27 14.24
N ARG A 23 -4.60 -8.73 14.01
CA ARG A 23 -5.85 -9.28 14.57
C ARG A 23 -6.33 -10.54 13.85
N HIS A 24 -6.08 -10.66 12.54
CA HIS A 24 -6.72 -11.69 11.71
C HIS A 24 -5.75 -12.64 10.99
N GLU A 25 -4.51 -12.24 10.77
CA GLU A 25 -3.47 -13.01 10.08
C GLU A 25 -2.30 -13.26 11.04
N ALA A 26 -2.52 -14.12 12.04
CA ALA A 26 -1.57 -14.36 13.14
C ALA A 26 -0.17 -14.87 12.72
N ALA A 27 0.01 -15.28 11.46
CA ALA A 27 1.30 -15.72 10.93
C ALA A 27 1.74 -14.85 9.74
N HIS A 28 2.99 -14.39 9.77
CA HIS A 28 3.68 -13.68 8.68
C HIS A 28 3.26 -12.21 8.44
N VAL A 29 2.67 -11.53 9.42
CA VAL A 29 2.30 -10.09 9.34
C VAL A 29 3.43 -9.23 8.77
N ALA A 30 4.65 -9.39 9.28
CA ALA A 30 5.80 -8.61 8.82
C ALA A 30 6.16 -8.87 7.35
N ALA A 31 6.04 -10.13 6.89
CA ALA A 31 6.30 -10.47 5.50
C ALA A 31 5.23 -9.86 4.58
N ARG A 32 3.96 -9.91 4.96
CA ARG A 32 2.88 -9.30 4.17
C ARG A 32 2.99 -7.79 4.10
N LEU A 33 3.34 -7.12 5.20
CA LEU A 33 3.58 -5.68 5.16
C LEU A 33 4.74 -5.33 4.22
N HIS A 34 5.81 -6.12 4.24
CA HIS A 34 6.97 -5.91 3.36
C HIS A 34 6.60 -6.06 1.88
N GLU A 35 5.78 -7.06 1.53
CA GLU A 35 5.31 -7.26 0.15
C GLU A 35 4.45 -6.09 -0.36
N VAL A 36 3.59 -5.52 0.49
CA VAL A 36 2.78 -4.34 0.14
C VAL A 36 3.69 -3.15 -0.18
N ILE A 37 4.70 -2.91 0.65
CA ILE A 37 5.66 -1.82 0.43
C ILE A 37 6.46 -2.06 -0.84
N ALA A 38 6.99 -3.27 -1.05
CA ALA A 38 7.76 -3.61 -2.25
C ALA A 38 6.94 -3.48 -3.55
N ALA A 39 5.62 -3.70 -3.49
CA ALA A 39 4.74 -3.51 -4.65
C ALA A 39 4.64 -2.03 -5.09
N ILE A 40 4.90 -1.07 -4.20
CA ILE A 40 4.92 0.36 -4.54
C ILE A 40 6.08 0.66 -5.50
N ASP A 41 7.23 0.02 -5.32
CA ASP A 41 8.45 0.28 -6.12
C ASP A 41 8.25 0.01 -7.61
N VAL A 42 7.32 -0.88 -7.98
CA VAL A 42 6.96 -1.15 -9.39
C VAL A 42 6.48 0.12 -10.10
N LEU A 43 5.89 1.08 -9.38
CA LEU A 43 5.38 2.33 -9.94
C LEU A 43 6.51 3.24 -10.48
N GLU A 44 7.76 3.09 -10.04
CA GLU A 44 8.89 3.88 -10.56
C GLU A 44 9.15 3.61 -12.05
N THR A 45 8.87 2.37 -12.47
CA THR A 45 9.12 1.85 -13.82
C THR A 45 7.83 1.71 -14.63
N ASN A 46 6.71 1.44 -13.98
CA ASN A 46 5.41 1.24 -14.61
C ASN A 46 4.31 2.10 -13.94
N PRO A 47 4.40 3.45 -14.04
CA PRO A 47 3.52 4.36 -13.29
C PRO A 47 2.02 4.28 -13.68
N LEU A 48 1.70 3.68 -14.83
CA LEU A 48 0.34 3.52 -15.34
C LEU A 48 -0.19 2.07 -15.23
N ILE A 49 0.47 1.22 -14.44
CA ILE A 49 0.05 -0.19 -14.26
C ILE A 49 -1.28 -0.33 -13.52
N GLY A 50 -1.69 0.69 -12.77
CA GLY A 50 -2.95 0.72 -12.04
C GLY A 50 -4.17 0.85 -12.95
N ARG A 51 -5.34 0.51 -12.42
CA ARG A 51 -6.63 0.81 -13.07
C ARG A 51 -7.09 2.20 -12.62
N PRO A 52 -7.59 3.05 -13.53
CA PRO A 52 -8.21 4.32 -13.15
C PRO A 52 -9.36 4.06 -12.18
N ALA A 53 -9.20 4.50 -10.93
CA ALA A 53 -10.28 4.54 -9.97
C ALA A 53 -10.91 5.93 -10.03
N ALA A 54 -12.26 6.02 -10.05
CA ALA A 54 -12.92 7.28 -9.80
C ALA A 54 -12.48 7.75 -8.40
N ALA A 55 -11.88 8.94 -8.31
CA ALA A 55 -11.33 9.46 -7.06
C ALA A 55 -12.31 9.26 -5.88
N GLY A 56 -11.94 8.41 -4.93
CA GLY A 56 -12.48 8.36 -3.57
C GLY A 56 -14.00 8.35 -3.37
N ALA A 57 -14.80 7.71 -4.24
CA ALA A 57 -16.23 7.59 -3.96
C ALA A 57 -16.48 6.54 -2.85
N ASN A 58 -16.55 7.03 -1.61
CA ASN A 58 -17.14 6.41 -0.41
C ASN A 58 -16.68 4.98 -0.05
N TRP A 59 -15.73 4.90 0.87
CA TRP A 59 -15.67 3.83 1.87
C TRP A 59 -15.95 4.44 3.24
#